data_AF-A0A819PWV1-F1
#
_entry.id   AF-A0A819PWV1-F1
#
_cell.length_a   1.000
_cell.length_b   1.000
_cell.length_c   1.000
_cell.angle_alpha   90.00
_cell.angle_beta   90.00
_cell.angle_gamma   90.00
#
_symmetry.space_group_name_H-M   'P 1'
#
loop_
_entity.id
_entity.type
_entity.pdbx_description
1 polymer ?
#
loop_
_entity_poly.entity_id
_entity_poly.type
_entity_poly.pdbx_seq_one_letter_code
_entity_poly.pdbx_strand_id
1 'polypeptide(L)'
;DFYFIFYEYIICKGLREDFRDFVRAYTYEINVLQNKCNANSEDNDVQSIVPMHIVKGNENFYEYIRDSNNHLGEHQIRNLRKIHAFVSNATLRDNR
;
A
#
# COMPACT_ATOMS: atom_id res chain seq x y z
N ASP A 1 -3.99 11.02 4.67
CA ASP A 1 -3.82 9.62 5.12
C ASP A 1 -3.94 8.69 3.93
N PHE A 2 -2.83 8.07 3.53
CA PHE A 2 -2.77 7.02 2.50
C PHE A 2 -2.50 5.71 3.24
N TYR A 3 -3.57 5.02 3.63
CA TYR A 3 -3.49 3.64 4.07
C TYR A 3 -4.44 2.81 3.20
N PHE A 4 -4.06 1.55 3.03
CA PHE A 4 -4.74 0.43 2.35
C PHE A 4 -4.36 0.15 0.89
N ILE A 5 -3.58 -0.93 0.71
CA ILE A 5 -3.77 -1.91 -0.38
C ILE A 5 -3.69 -3.29 0.26
N PHE A 6 -4.84 -3.87 0.64
CA PHE A 6 -4.91 -5.27 1.02
C PHE A 6 -5.01 -6.13 -0.25
N TYR A 7 -3.87 -6.78 -0.54
CA TYR A 7 -3.62 -7.78 -1.57
C TYR A 7 -3.56 -7.29 -3.03
N GLU A 8 -2.54 -6.51 -3.37
CA GLU A 8 -2.01 -6.42 -4.75
C GLU A 8 -0.52 -6.74 -4.76
N TYR A 9 -0.01 -7.18 -5.92
CA TYR A 9 1.41 -7.39 -6.15
C TYR A 9 2.02 -6.12 -6.75
N ILE A 10 3.07 -5.61 -6.11
CA ILE A 10 3.93 -4.59 -6.72
C ILE A 10 4.97 -5.33 -7.57
N ILE A 11 4.92 -5.12 -8.89
CA ILE A 11 5.84 -5.75 -9.83
C ILE A 11 6.89 -4.73 -10.26
N CYS A 12 8.14 -4.97 -9.85
CA CYS A 12 9.28 -4.16 -10.27
C CYS A 12 10.11 -4.94 -11.30
N LYS A 13 10.41 -4.33 -12.45
CA LYS A 13 11.25 -4.91 -13.50
C LYS A 13 12.40 -3.98 -13.84
N GLY A 14 13.60 -4.55 -14.02
CA GLY A 14 14.80 -3.79 -14.40
C GLY A 14 15.39 -3.02 -13.24
N LEU A 15 16.03 -3.73 -12.31
CA LEU A 15 16.76 -3.09 -11.21
C LEU A 15 17.81 -2.14 -11.78
N ARG A 16 17.73 -0.87 -11.40
CA ARG A 16 18.75 0.14 -11.73
C ARG A 16 19.90 0.02 -10.75
N GLU A 17 21.12 -0.01 -11.25
CA GLU A 17 22.32 -0.02 -10.39
C GLU A 17 22.58 1.37 -9.79
N ASP A 18 22.19 2.44 -10.52
CA ASP A 18 22.24 3.80 -10.01
C ASP A 18 21.40 3.90 -8.73
N PHE A 19 22.02 4.35 -7.63
CA PHE A 19 21.40 4.55 -6.32
C PHE A 19 20.94 3.30 -5.58
N ARG A 20 21.11 2.09 -6.15
CA ARG A 20 20.73 0.81 -5.49
C ARG A 20 21.28 0.70 -4.08
N ASP A 21 22.57 0.94 -3.93
CA ASP A 21 23.25 0.80 -2.64
C ASP A 21 22.81 1.88 -1.64
N PHE A 22 22.57 3.09 -2.13
CA PHE A 22 22.07 4.19 -1.31
C PHE A 22 20.66 3.91 -0.79
N VAL A 23 19.72 3.52 -1.67
CA VAL A 23 18.34 3.21 -1.28
C VAL A 23 18.29 1.99 -0.35
N ARG A 24 19.13 0.97 -0.62
CA ARG A 24 19.26 -0.20 0.25
C ARG A 24 19.75 0.18 1.65
N ALA A 25 20.81 0.98 1.75
CA ALA A 25 21.34 1.43 3.03
C ALA A 25 20.32 2.30 3.78
N TYR A 26 19.68 3.24 3.09
CA TYR A 26 18.63 4.08 3.68
C TYR A 26 17.46 3.24 4.24
N THR A 27 16.96 2.28 3.47
CA THR A 27 15.84 1.42 3.90
C THR A 27 16.24 0.52 5.08
N TYR A 28 17.50 0.08 5.12
CA TYR A 28 18.04 -0.65 6.27
C TYR A 28 18.04 0.19 7.55
N GLU A 29 18.52 1.44 7.47
CA GLU A 29 18.54 2.36 8.63
C GLU A 29 17.13 2.68 9.13
N ILE A 30 16.16 2.87 8.23
CA ILE A 30 14.76 3.05 8.60
C ILE A 30 14.24 1.84 9.37
N ASN A 31 14.54 0.62 8.92
CA ASN A 31 14.12 -0.59 9.64
C ASN A 31 14.75 -0.69 11.04
N VAL A 32 16.02 -0.30 11.19
CA VAL A 32 16.68 -0.22 12.50
C VAL A 32 16.00 0.82 13.39
N LEU A 33 15.66 1.99 12.84
CA LEU A 33 14.94 3.04 13.55
C LEU A 33 13.55 2.56 14.01
N GLN A 34 12.81 1.90 13.13
CA GLN A 34 11.49 1.33 13.43
C GLN A 34 11.55 0.36 14.60
N ASN A 35 12.54 -0.55 14.60
CA ASN A 35 12.71 -1.50 15.70
C ASN A 35 12.98 -0.81 17.03
N LYS A 36 13.73 0.30 17.02
CA LYS A 36 13.96 1.13 18.22
C LYS A 36 12.68 1.84 18.66
N CYS A 37 11.87 2.35 17.74
CA CYS A 37 10.60 2.98 18.07
C CYS A 37 9.66 1.99 18.75
N ASN A 38 9.47 0.80 18.15
CA ASN A 38 8.64 -0.28 18.69
C ASN A 38 9.11 -0.76 20.09
N ALA A 39 10.41 -0.74 20.35
CA ALA A 39 10.95 -1.16 21.65
C ALA A 39 10.64 -0.17 22.79
N ASN A 40 10.34 1.10 22.47
CA ASN A 40 10.14 2.15 23.46
C ASN A 40 8.65 2.41 23.75
N SER A 41 7.76 2.23 22.77
CA SER A 41 6.31 2.38 22.90
C SER A 41 5.62 1.87 21.64
N GLU A 42 4.43 1.28 21.77
CA GLU A 42 3.58 0.91 20.63
C GLU A 42 3.08 2.14 19.83
N ASP A 43 3.05 3.32 20.45
CA ASP A 43 2.57 4.55 19.82
C ASP A 43 3.67 5.31 19.06
N ASN A 44 4.92 4.85 19.15
CA ASN A 44 6.05 5.48 18.48
C ASN A 44 6.39 4.69 17.21
N ASP A 45 6.23 5.33 16.04
CA ASP A 45 6.33 4.69 14.74
C ASP A 45 6.92 5.65 13.69
N VAL A 46 7.65 5.13 12.69
CA VAL A 46 8.16 5.91 11.57
C VAL A 46 7.01 6.22 10.61
N GLN A 47 6.43 7.42 10.76
CA GLN A 47 5.24 7.85 10.02
C GLN A 47 5.46 8.05 8.50
N SER A 48 6.70 8.28 8.06
CA SER A 48 7.00 8.58 6.66
C SER A 48 8.48 8.39 6.32
N ILE A 49 8.76 7.72 5.21
CA ILE A 49 10.12 7.52 4.67
C ILE A 49 10.41 8.40 3.45
N VAL A 50 9.38 9.02 2.87
CA VAL A 50 9.51 10.02 1.80
C VAL A 50 8.56 11.17 2.11
N PRO A 51 9.05 12.42 2.22
CA PRO A 51 8.20 13.57 2.47
C PRO A 51 7.05 13.68 1.46
N MET A 52 5.84 13.97 1.96
CA MET A 52 4.63 14.02 1.14
C MET A 52 4.72 14.98 -0.05
N HIS A 53 5.42 16.11 0.11
CA HIS A 53 5.61 17.08 -0.98
C HIS A 53 6.49 16.52 -2.12
N ILE A 54 7.42 15.61 -1.84
CA ILE A 54 8.22 14.95 -2.88
C ILE A 54 7.35 13.96 -3.67
N VAL A 55 6.53 13.18 -2.97
CA VAL A 55 5.60 12.23 -3.61
C VAL A 55 4.60 12.98 -4.50
N LYS A 56 3.97 14.03 -3.97
CA LYS A 56 3.00 14.85 -4.72
C LYS A 56 3.64 15.70 -5.82
N GLY A 57 4.93 16.03 -5.69
CA GLY A 57 5.68 16.75 -6.73
C GLY A 57 5.90 15.94 -8.01
N ASN A 58 5.76 14.61 -7.95
CA ASN A 58 5.68 13.77 -9.13
C ASN A 58 4.20 13.45 -9.43
N GLU A 59 3.56 14.34 -10.20
CA GLU A 59 2.13 14.27 -10.49
C GLU A 59 1.73 12.92 -11.12
N ASN A 60 2.47 12.45 -12.14
CA ASN A 60 2.20 11.18 -12.79
C ASN A 60 2.22 9.99 -11.83
N PHE A 61 3.23 9.93 -10.94
CA PHE A 61 3.32 8.87 -9.93
C PHE A 61 2.18 8.98 -8.91
N TYR A 62 1.88 10.20 -8.45
CA TYR A 62 0.85 10.43 -7.45
C TYR A 62 -0.54 10.07 -7.96
N GLU A 63 -0.88 10.48 -9.19
CA GLU A 63 -2.15 10.16 -9.83
C GLU A 63 -2.30 8.66 -10.05
N TYR A 64 -1.24 7.98 -10.52
CA TYR A 64 -1.24 6.53 -10.68
C TYR A 64 -1.59 5.81 -9.36
N ILE A 65 -0.93 6.17 -8.25
CA ILE A 65 -1.19 5.53 -6.95
C ILE A 65 -2.60 5.85 -6.45
N ARG A 66 -3.06 7.09 -6.60
CA ARG A 66 -4.42 7.50 -6.21
C ARG A 66 -5.46 6.67 -6.96
N ASP A 67 -5.32 6.57 -8.27
CA ASP A 67 -6.31 5.92 -9.12
C ASP A 67 -6.29 4.39 -8.94
N SER A 68 -5.10 3.80 -8.75
CA SER A 68 -4.93 2.38 -8.39
C SER A 68 -5.65 2.05 -7.07
N ASN A 69 -5.45 2.87 -6.03
CA ASN A 69 -6.10 2.67 -4.74
C ASN A 69 -7.62 2.82 -4.82
N ASN A 70 -8.11 3.81 -5.57
CA ASN A 70 -9.54 4.01 -5.79
C ASN A 70 -10.16 2.80 -6.49
N HIS A 71 -9.53 2.30 -7.55
CA HIS A 71 -10.00 1.14 -8.29
C HIS A 71 -10.07 -0.11 -7.40
N LEU A 72 -9.03 -0.36 -6.60
CA LEU A 72 -9.02 -1.47 -5.65
C LEU A 72 -10.13 -1.33 -4.60
N GLY A 73 -10.31 -0.12 -4.04
CA GLY A 73 -11.36 0.17 -3.07
C GLY A 73 -12.76 -0.11 -3.63
N GLU A 74 -13.05 0.33 -4.85
CA GLU A 74 -14.32 0.06 -5.53
C GLU A 74 -14.56 -1.45 -5.73
N HIS A 75 -13.52 -2.19 -6.14
CA HIS A 75 -13.57 -3.63 -6.30
C HIS A 75 -13.83 -4.35 -4.97
N GLN A 76 -13.13 -3.97 -3.90
CA GLN A 76 -13.32 -4.54 -2.57
C GLN A 76 -14.73 -4.29 -2.05
N ILE A 77 -15.26 -3.07 -2.17
CA ILE A 77 -16.63 -2.73 -1.77
C ILE A 77 -17.65 -3.60 -2.51
N ARG A 78 -17.50 -3.75 -3.82
CA ARG A 78 -18.39 -4.58 -4.64
C ARG A 78 -18.36 -6.03 -4.21
N ASN A 79 -17.17 -6.58 -3.97
CA ASN A 79 -16.99 -7.97 -3.56
C ASN A 79 -17.54 -8.23 -2.16
N LEU A 80 -17.33 -7.32 -1.20
CA LEU A 80 -17.91 -7.41 0.13
C LEU A 80 -19.45 -7.39 0.09
N ARG A 81 -20.04 -6.52 -0.74
CA ARG A 81 -21.49 -6.50 -0.97
C ARG A 81 -21.98 -7.81 -1.59
N LYS A 82 -21.23 -8.38 -2.52
CA LYS A 82 -21.55 -9.70 -3.10
C LYS A 82 -21.51 -10.80 -2.04
N ILE A 83 -20.47 -10.86 -1.21
CA ILE A 83 -20.37 -11.82 -0.10
C ILE A 83 -21.57 -11.67 0.83
N HIS A 84 -21.90 -10.44 1.24
CA HIS A 84 -23.06 -10.16 2.07
C HIS A 84 -24.36 -10.70 1.43
N ALA A 85 -24.58 -10.43 0.14
CA ALA A 85 -25.76 -10.93 -0.57
C ALA A 85 -25.85 -12.46 -0.59
N PHE A 86 -24.74 -13.16 -0.83
CA PHE A 86 -24.69 -14.63 -0.84
C PHE A 86 -24.94 -15.23 0.55
N VAL A 87 -24.47 -14.56 1.61
CA VAL A 87 -24.77 -14.95 3.00
C VAL A 87 -26.25 -14.72 3.31
N SER A 88 -26.82 -13.60 2.88
CA SER A 88 -28.24 -13.28 3.11
C SER A 88 -29.21 -14.15 2.28
N ASN A 89 -28.77 -14.67 1.12
CA ASN A 89 -29.58 -15.51 0.26
C ASN A 89 -28.79 -16.69 -0.29
N ALA A 90 -28.95 -17.85 0.36
CA ALA A 90 -28.26 -19.11 0.02
C ALA A 90 -28.64 -19.71 -1.36
N THR A 91 -29.71 -19.21 -1.99
CA THR A 91 -30.11 -19.62 -3.35
C THR A 91 -29.32 -18.92 -4.44
N LEU A 92 -28.62 -17.82 -4.11
CA LEU A 92 -27.75 -17.15 -5.06
C LEU A 92 -26.61 -18.07 -5.49
N ARG A 93 -26.31 -18.01 -6.79
CA ARG A 93 -25.22 -18.73 -7.44
C ARG A 93 -24.46 -17.77 -8.34
N ASP A 94 -23.15 -17.93 -8.37
CA ASP A 94 -22.30 -17.23 -9.32
C ASP A 94 -22.23 -18.09 -10.59
N ASN A 95 -23.08 -17.78 -11.56
CA ASN A 95 -23.21 -18.56 -12.80
C ASN A 95 -22.29 -18.06 -13.90
N ARG A 96 -21.11 -17.55 -13.54
CA ARG A 96 -20.07 -17.18 -14.51
C ARG A 96 -19.53 -18.42 -15.21
#